data_AF-A0A9P6PUB2-F1
#
_entry.id   AF-A0A9P6PUB2-F1
#
_cell.length_a   1.000
_cell.length_b   1.000
_cell.length_c   1.000
_cell.angle_alpha   90.00
_cell.angle_beta   90.00
_cell.angle_gamma   90.00
#
_symmetry.space_group_name_H-M   'P 1'
#
loop_
_entity.id
_entity.type
_entity.pdbx_description
1 polymer ?
#
loop_
_entity_poly.entity_id
_entity_poly.type
_entity_poly.pdbx_seq_one_letter_code
_entity_poly.pdbx_strand_id
1 'polypeptide(L)' 'MIEAQEPKPEQLSGKCWSFEEALLDPEHCYTIAAQTDMEDVTTGSILDGSEVHRFDWKELLKNAVPYTDATR' A
#
# COMPACT_ATOMS: atom_id res chain seq x y z
N MET A 1 10.04 -9.45 -21.88
CA MET A 1 10.32 -9.76 -20.46
C MET A 1 10.22 -8.46 -19.72
N ILE A 2 9.36 -8.36 -18.70
CA ILE A 2 9.33 -7.18 -17.83
C ILE A 2 10.48 -7.41 -16.84
N GLU A 3 11.59 -6.71 -17.04
CA GLU A 3 12.66 -6.68 -16.05
C GLU A 3 12.14 -5.89 -14.85
N ALA A 4 11.88 -6.60 -13.75
CA ALA A 4 11.61 -5.96 -12.47
C ALA A 4 12.90 -5.23 -12.06
N GLN A 5 12.95 -3.91 -12.27
CA GLN A 5 14.01 -3.10 -11.70
C GLN A 5 13.85 -3.10 -10.19
N GLU A 6 14.78 -3.75 -9.49
CA GLU A 6 14.95 -3.53 -8.05
C GLU A 6 15.29 -2.05 -7.85
N PRO A 7 14.46 -1.28 -7.13
CA PRO A 7 14.71 0.13 -6.91
C PRO A 7 16.00 0.28 -6.11
N LYS A 8 17.02 0.91 -6.70
CA LYS A 8 18.29 1.12 -5.99
C LYS A 8 18.12 2.24 -4.96
N PRO A 9 18.67 2.11 -3.74
CA PRO A 9 18.56 3.14 -2.69
C PRO A 9 19.01 4.52 -3.16
N GLU A 10 20.00 4.58 -4.06
CA GLU A 10 20.52 5.84 -4.61
C GLU A 10 19.51 6.61 -5.48
N GLN A 11 18.48 5.93 -6.02
CA GLN A 11 17.43 6.57 -6.85
C GLN A 11 16.36 7.27 -6.00
N LEU A 12 16.32 6.97 -4.69
CA LEU A 12 15.34 7.50 -3.75
C LEU A 12 15.85 8.75 -3.03
N SER A 13 17.11 9.14 -3.23
CA SER A 13 17.79 10.22 -2.48
C SER A 13 17.22 11.63 -2.70
N GLY A 14 16.33 11.83 -3.68
CA GLY A 14 15.66 13.10 -3.96
C GLY A 14 14.20 13.17 -3.51
N LYS A 15 13.67 12.10 -2.93
CA LYS A 15 12.26 11.96 -2.54
C LYS A 15 12.20 11.49 -1.09
N CYS A 16 11.44 12.17 -0.23
CA CYS A 16 11.26 11.73 1.14
C CYS A 16 10.34 10.50 1.14
N TRP A 17 10.93 9.31 1.01
CA TRP A 17 10.21 8.06 1.13
C TRP A 17 10.25 7.60 2.59
N SER A 18 9.08 7.28 3.11
CA SER A 18 8.91 6.61 4.40
C SER A 18 8.46 5.19 4.14
N PHE A 19 8.93 4.25 4.97
CA PHE A 19 8.57 2.84 4.88
C PHE A 19 8.11 2.32 6.24
N GLU A 20 7.06 1.51 6.23
CA GLU A 20 6.58 0.76 7.39
C GLU A 20 6.41 -0.71 7.03
N GLU A 21 6.94 -1.59 7.88
CA GLU A 21 6.82 -3.04 7.73
C GLU A 21 6.07 -3.63 8.93
N ALA A 22 5.20 -4.59 8.67
CA ALA A 22 4.51 -5.34 9.70
C ALA A 22 4.19 -6.77 9.24
N LEU A 23 3.86 -7.63 10.20
CA LEU A 23 3.46 -9.01 9.92
C LEU A 23 1.97 -9.06 9.61
N LEU A 24 1.61 -9.70 8.50
CA LEU A 24 0.22 -10.11 8.25
C LEU A 24 -0.15 -11.26 9.19
N ASP A 25 0.74 -12.24 9.34
CA ASP A 25 0.66 -13.40 10.24
C ASP A 25 2.09 -13.94 10.49
N PRO A 26 2.31 -15.03 11.25
CA PRO A 26 3.66 -15.49 11.60
C PRO A 26 4.57 -15.83 10.41
N GLU A 27 4.03 -16.04 9.22
CA GLU A 27 4.80 -16.48 8.04
C GLU A 27 4.79 -15.44 6.90
N HIS A 28 4.00 -14.38 7.00
CA HIS A 28 3.84 -13.39 5.93
C HIS A 28 4.04 -11.95 6.47
N CYS A 29 4.86 -11.16 5.79
CA CYS A 29 5.02 -9.73 6.05
C CYS A 29 4.46 -8.85 4.92
N TYR A 30 4.19 -7.59 5.23
CA TYR A 30 3.85 -6.56 4.26
C TYR A 30 4.64 -5.29 4.54
N THR A 31 4.86 -4.49 3.49
CA THR A 31 5.54 -3.20 3.56
C THR A 31 4.69 -2.14 2.87
N ILE A 32 4.56 -0.98 3.51
CA ILE A 32 3.95 0.21 2.94
C ILE A 32 5.05 1.22 2.67
N ALA A 33 5.05 1.79 1.47
CA ALA A 33 5.93 2.88 1.09
C ALA A 33 5.08 4.12 0.78
N ALA A 34 5.37 5.23 1.44
CA ALA A 34 4.73 6.52 1.19
C ALA A 34 5.77 7.55 0.80
N GLN A 35 5.49 8.32 -0.24
CA GLN A 35 6.33 9.45 -0.63
C GLN A 35 5.69 10.73 -0.07
N THR A 36 6.40 11.43 0.81
CA THR A 36 6.02 12.76 1.28
C THR A 36 6.80 13.84 0.55
N ASP A 37 6.16 15.00 0.36
CA ASP A 37 6.85 16.19 -0.12
C ASP A 37 7.74 16.74 0.98
N MET A 38 8.91 17.24 0.60
CA MET A 38 10.03 17.59 1.49
C MET A 38 9.70 18.66 2.54
N GLU A 39 8.59 19.39 2.38
CA GLU A 39 8.13 20.45 3.28
C GLU A 39 7.20 19.95 4.39
N ASP A 40 6.66 18.73 4.28
CA ASP A 40 5.71 18.14 5.22
C ASP A 40 6.33 16.94 5.96
N VAL A 41 7.58 17.09 6.39
CA VAL A 41 8.28 16.11 7.25
C VAL A 41 7.74 16.25 8.67
N THR A 42 6.47 15.90 8.86
CA THR A 42 6.00 15.45 10.16
C THR A 42 6.50 14.02 10.33
N THR A 43 7.24 13.78 11.41
CA THR A 43 7.73 12.45 11.84
C THR A 43 6.59 11.58 12.36
N GLY A 44 5.49 11.52 11.60
CA GLY A 44 4.34 10.68 11.86
C GLY A 44 4.56 9.30 11.25
N SER A 45 4.08 8.28 11.94
CA SER A 45 3.86 6.95 11.36
C SER A 45 2.99 7.10 10.09
N ILE A 46 3.34 6.37 9.01
CA ILE A 46 2.57 6.32 7.75
C ILE A 46 1.15 5.84 8.05
N LEU A 47 1.04 4.84 8.92
CA LEU A 47 -0.21 4.39 9.49
C LEU A 47 -0.47 5.13 10.80
N ASP A 48 -1.72 5.47 11.09
CA ASP A 48 -2.11 6.06 12.39
C ASP A 48 -2.09 5.06 13.57
N GLY A 49 -1.39 3.93 13.42
CA GLY A 49 -1.46 2.76 14.30
C GLY A 49 -2.58 1.77 13.94
N SER A 50 -3.34 2.00 12.87
CA SER A 50 -4.32 1.03 12.36
C SER A 50 -3.64 -0.17 11.71
N GLU A 51 -3.85 -1.36 12.26
CA GLU A 51 -3.45 -2.63 11.63
C GLU A 51 -4.19 -2.87 10.30
N VAL A 52 -3.57 -3.60 9.37
CA VAL A 52 -4.24 -4.02 8.14
C VAL A 52 -5.46 -4.87 8.47
N HIS A 53 -6.65 -4.37 8.12
CA HIS A 53 -7.90 -5.09 8.32
C HIS A 53 -8.09 -6.16 7.25
N ARG A 54 -8.25 -7.41 7.68
CA ARG A 54 -8.55 -8.54 6.80
C ARG A 54 -10.05 -8.58 6.51
N PHE A 55 -10.43 -8.29 5.27
CA PHE A 55 -11.83 -8.34 4.83
C PHE A 55 -12.17 -9.72 4.23
N ASP A 56 -13.35 -10.22 4.55
CA ASP A 56 -13.91 -11.39 3.86
C ASP A 56 -14.65 -10.97 2.58
N TRP A 57 -15.06 -11.96 1.78
CA TRP A 57 -15.75 -11.70 0.52
C TRP A 57 -17.09 -10.95 0.69
N LYS A 58 -17.77 -11.09 1.83
CA LYS A 58 -19.04 -10.40 2.09
C LYS A 58 -18.79 -8.91 2.29
N GLU A 59 -17.77 -8.57 3.07
CA GLU A 59 -17.36 -7.17 3.28
C GLU A 59 -16.90 -6.51 1.98
N LEU A 60 -16.21 -7.25 1.11
CA LEU A 60 -15.80 -6.75 -0.21
C LEU A 60 -16.99 -6.49 -1.14
N LEU A 61 -18.05 -7.30 -1.06
CA LEU A 61 -19.20 -7.21 -1.97
C LEU A 61 -20.37 -6.38 -1.42
N LYS A 62 -20.33 -5.91 -0.18
CA LYS A 62 -21.47 -5.24 0.48
C LYS A 62 -22.03 -4.06 -0.30
N ASN A 63 -21.18 -3.34 -1.03
CA ASN A 63 -21.54 -2.18 -1.85
C ASN A 63 -21.34 -2.42 -3.35
N ALA A 64 -20.99 -3.64 -3.76
CA ALA A 64 -20.75 -3.96 -5.17
C ALA A 64 -22.09 -4.14 -5.89
N VAL A 65 -22.20 -3.52 -7.07
CA VAL A 65 -23.31 -3.76 -8.01
C VAL A 65 -22.76 -4.44 -9.26
N PRO A 66 -23.46 -5.45 -9.83
CA PRO A 66 -23.02 -6.08 -11.06
C PRO A 66 -22.88 -5.07 -12.19
N TYR A 67 -21.69 -5.01 -12.82
CA TYR A 67 -21.54 -4.31 -14.08
C TYR A 67 -22.00 -5.23 -15.21
N THR A 68 -23.29 -5.13 -15.56
CA THR A 68 -23.85 -5.87 -16.69
C THR A 68 -23.83 -4.99 -17.92
N ASP A 69 -23.06 -5.36 -18.95
CA ASP A 69 -23.20 -4.79 -20.29
C ASP A 69 -24.58 -5.16 -20.84
N ALA A 70 -25.56 -4.30 -20.60
CA ALA A 70 -26.93 -4.45 -21.09
C ALA A 70 -27.10 -3.94 -22.53
N THR A 71 -26.05 -4.01 -23.35
CA THR A 71 -26.09 -3.69 -24.79
C THR A 71 -25.10 -4.57 -25.55
N ARG A 72 -25.55 -5.74 -26.00
CA ARG A 72 -24.95 -6.44 -27.14
C ARG A 72 -26.04 -7.08 -27.99
#